data_AF-A0A7X5F8E9-F1
#
_entry.id   AF-A0A7X5F8E9-F1
#
_cell.length_a   1.000
_cell.length_b   1.000
_cell.length_c   1.000
_cell.angle_alpha   90.00
_cell.angle_beta   90.00
_cell.angle_gamma   90.00
#
_symmetry.space_group_name_H-M   'P 1'
#
loop_
_entity.id
_entity.type
_entity.pdbx_description
1 polymer ?
#
loop_
_entity_poly.entity_id
_entity_poly.type
_entity_poly.pdbx_seq_one_letter_code
_entity_poly.pdbx_strand_id
1 'polypeptide(L)'
;MNKNTMEHKDKKLELDLDFLGEGAPEKSEKKHDKKDHSKTDHKIPAGEDTPMSDGAKWTLGAIAVAVLIIIIAASSSGGDSNSTASSGTLPPPANTETLDNIFNTSEAETNSYVPVAERTKTANQQCKDNYGVNAYSTGEKNADGGPVCDCNDGYQWNAGQTACVAVPKVKTGLEICKERNGAFATYDSASNSCGCASGYYLGETSQQCVSYTDARDQSCAAEWPGTSFLKYDSSTGKNICDCEVGSYWNNERTACYTLSSFNQSCVNTFGTGSISTTENGKRVCDCGYGYDFNPQRNACVTTASINAICERDVGRNSRYAGSSSDGKYNCTEPY
;
A
#
# COMPACT_ATOMS: atom_id res chain seq x y z
N MET A 1 33.45 -27.46 0.55
CA MET A 1 32.20 -26.70 0.35
C MET A 1 32.26 -25.46 1.24
N ASN A 2 32.66 -24.31 0.70
CA ASN A 2 32.74 -23.06 1.46
C ASN A 2 31.34 -22.46 1.55
N LYS A 3 30.81 -22.38 2.78
CA LYS A 3 29.58 -21.69 3.11
C LYS A 3 29.92 -20.19 3.12
N ASN A 4 29.73 -19.50 2.01
CA ASN A 4 29.80 -18.03 2.00
C ASN A 4 28.58 -17.50 2.76
N THR A 5 28.79 -17.17 4.03
CA THR A 5 27.83 -16.43 4.84
C THR A 5 27.80 -15.01 4.30
N MET A 6 26.76 -14.68 3.55
CA MET A 6 26.55 -13.33 3.00
C MET A 6 26.09 -12.42 4.14
N GLU A 7 26.90 -11.40 4.46
CA GLU A 7 26.59 -10.37 5.44
C GLU A 7 25.68 -9.32 4.77
N HIS A 8 24.36 -9.55 4.81
CA HIS A 8 23.38 -8.56 4.38
C HIS A 8 23.21 -7.54 5.51
N LYS A 9 23.37 -6.25 5.19
CA LYS A 9 23.01 -5.16 6.09
C LYS A 9 21.49 -5.11 6.23
N ASP A 10 20.97 -5.80 7.24
CA ASP A 10 19.57 -5.68 7.63
C ASP A 10 19.27 -4.22 7.94
N LYS A 11 18.35 -3.61 7.18
CA LYS A 11 17.80 -2.29 7.46
C LYS A 11 17.06 -2.38 8.80
N LYS A 12 17.75 -2.05 9.88
CA LYS A 12 17.17 -1.98 11.22
C LYS A 12 16.22 -0.80 11.28
N LEU A 13 14.93 -1.07 11.44
CA LEU A 13 13.94 -0.03 11.75
C LEU A 13 13.97 0.23 13.25
N GLU A 14 14.45 1.41 13.63
CA GLU A 14 14.28 1.91 14.99
C GLU A 14 12.80 2.21 15.22
N LEU A 15 12.27 1.75 16.36
CA LEU A 15 10.97 2.21 16.83
C LEU A 15 11.15 3.57 17.48
N ASP A 16 10.49 4.60 16.95
CA ASP A 16 10.13 5.78 17.75
C ASP A 16 9.12 5.33 18.79
N LEU A 17 9.59 5.19 20.03
CA LEU A 17 8.77 4.79 21.18
C LEU A 17 8.09 5.97 21.88
N ASP A 18 8.10 7.16 21.29
CA ASP A 18 7.44 8.35 21.84
C ASP A 18 5.92 8.16 22.04
N PHE A 19 5.35 7.07 21.53
CA PHE A 19 3.95 6.70 21.70
C PHE A 19 3.65 5.75 22.87
N LEU A 20 4.67 5.21 23.55
CA LEU A 20 4.46 4.44 24.78
C LEU A 20 4.47 5.42 25.96
N GLY A 21 3.26 5.74 26.44
CA GLY A 21 3.03 6.68 27.53
C GLY A 21 3.96 6.48 28.73
N GLU A 22 4.41 7.62 29.28
CA GLU A 22 5.28 7.78 30.45
C GLU A 22 4.86 6.88 31.62
N GLY A 23 5.46 5.69 31.72
CA GLY A 23 5.18 4.74 32.80
C GLY A 23 6.16 3.58 32.92
N ALA A 24 7.26 3.57 32.17
CA ALA A 24 8.29 2.53 32.25
C ALA A 24 9.33 2.87 33.34
N PRO A 25 9.77 1.89 34.17
CA PRO A 25 10.77 2.12 35.20
C PRO A 25 12.14 2.44 34.59
N GLU A 26 12.79 3.49 35.11
CA GLU A 26 14.11 3.96 34.71
C GLU A 26 15.14 2.82 34.72
N LYS A 27 15.77 2.54 33.57
CA LYS A 27 16.94 1.67 33.49
C LYS A 27 18.18 2.43 33.93
N SER A 28 18.89 1.87 34.89
CA SER A 28 20.19 2.32 35.37
C SER A 28 21.23 2.41 34.23
N GLU A 29 21.78 3.61 34.02
CA GLU A 29 22.91 3.85 33.12
C GLU A 29 24.18 3.12 33.60
N LYS A 30 24.76 2.29 32.72
CA LYS A 30 26.15 1.85 32.84
C LYS A 30 26.97 2.51 31.73
N LYS A 31 27.80 3.46 32.15
CA LYS A 31 28.89 4.06 31.36
C LYS A 31 29.87 2.97 30.91
N HIS A 32 30.09 2.85 29.60
CA HIS A 32 31.23 2.13 29.05
C HIS A 32 32.14 3.11 28.29
N ASP A 33 33.39 3.13 28.72
CA ASP A 33 34.48 3.93 28.15
C ASP A 33 34.81 3.51 26.71
N LYS A 34 34.99 4.52 25.87
CA LYS A 34 35.36 4.43 24.46
C LYS A 34 36.88 4.30 24.37
N LYS A 35 37.37 3.19 23.80
CA LYS A 35 38.81 2.96 23.56
C LYS A 35 39.09 3.16 22.07
N ASP A 36 39.86 4.19 21.75
CA ASP A 36 40.33 4.51 20.41
C ASP A 36 41.28 3.43 19.89
N HIS A 37 41.03 2.95 18.67
CA HIS A 37 42.00 2.14 17.92
C HIS A 37 42.45 2.86 16.65
N SER A 38 43.76 3.10 16.68
CA SER A 38 44.67 3.63 15.68
C SER A 38 44.45 3.13 14.25
N LYS A 39 44.51 4.07 13.32
CA LYS A 39 44.51 3.89 11.86
C LYS A 39 45.95 3.62 11.40
N THR A 40 46.17 2.58 10.61
CA THR A 40 47.45 2.33 9.94
C THR A 40 47.22 2.30 8.44
N ASP A 41 47.61 3.38 7.75
CA ASP A 41 47.54 3.49 6.29
C ASP A 41 48.78 2.84 5.67
N HIS A 42 48.57 1.78 4.89
CA HIS A 42 49.58 1.22 4.00
C HIS A 42 49.48 1.85 2.60
N LYS A 43 50.58 2.49 2.23
CA LYS A 43 50.95 3.06 0.93
C LYS A 43 51.57 1.96 0.06
N ILE A 44 51.25 1.88 -1.24
CA ILE A 44 52.06 1.28 -2.34
C ILE A 44 51.37 1.57 -3.71
N PRO A 45 52.10 1.61 -4.85
CA PRO A 45 52.10 2.76 -5.74
C PRO A 45 51.50 2.53 -7.14
N ALA A 46 51.56 3.62 -7.90
CA ALA A 46 51.23 3.82 -9.30
C ALA A 46 51.68 2.71 -10.26
N GLY A 47 50.80 2.43 -11.23
CA GLY A 47 51.12 1.87 -12.54
C GLY A 47 50.39 2.69 -13.60
N GLU A 48 51.16 3.28 -14.50
CA GLU A 48 50.74 4.03 -15.68
C GLU A 48 50.17 3.07 -16.73
N ASP A 49 49.15 3.51 -17.48
CA ASP A 49 49.04 3.24 -18.92
C ASP A 49 48.00 4.19 -19.54
N THR A 50 48.33 4.67 -20.75
CA THR A 50 47.74 5.81 -21.47
C THR A 50 46.68 5.35 -22.52
N PRO A 51 46.23 6.18 -23.48
CA PRO A 51 44.94 6.87 -23.45
C PRO A 51 43.96 6.38 -24.54
N MET A 52 42.65 6.47 -24.29
CA MET A 52 41.65 6.34 -25.35
C MET A 52 40.72 7.57 -25.42
N SER A 53 40.95 8.31 -26.51
CA SER A 53 39.99 9.00 -27.39
C SER A 53 38.88 9.83 -26.77
N ASP A 54 39.08 11.15 -26.87
CA ASP A 54 38.04 12.17 -26.83
C ASP A 54 36.91 11.88 -27.83
N GLY A 55 35.66 12.09 -27.40
CA GLY A 55 34.53 12.22 -28.32
C GLY A 55 33.15 11.90 -27.75
N ALA A 56 32.65 12.67 -26.78
CA ALA A 56 31.21 12.96 -26.62
C ALA A 56 30.97 13.89 -25.42
N LYS A 57 31.16 15.20 -25.62
CA LYS A 57 30.58 16.22 -24.73
C LYS A 57 29.09 16.33 -25.05
N TRP A 58 28.23 15.71 -24.24
CA TRP A 58 26.82 16.09 -24.18
C TRP A 58 26.63 17.12 -23.07
N THR A 59 26.17 18.28 -23.48
CA THR A 59 25.84 19.45 -22.69
C THR A 59 24.70 19.11 -21.73
N LEU A 60 24.98 19.10 -20.42
CA LEU A 60 23.96 19.11 -19.37
C LEU A 60 23.30 20.48 -19.34
N GLY A 61 22.17 20.62 -20.03
CA GLY A 61 21.25 21.73 -19.86
C GLY A 61 20.45 21.54 -18.57
N ALA A 62 20.65 22.44 -17.62
CA ALA A 62 19.91 22.50 -16.37
C ALA A 62 18.41 22.69 -16.65
N ILE A 63 17.59 21.69 -16.32
CA ILE A 63 16.14 21.85 -16.23
C ILE A 63 15.82 22.22 -14.79
N ALA A 64 15.56 23.50 -14.56
CA ALA A 64 14.96 24.00 -13.34
C ALA A 64 13.53 23.45 -13.23
N VAL A 65 13.33 22.48 -12.34
CA VAL A 65 12.00 21.97 -12.00
C VAL A 65 11.33 23.00 -11.09
N ALA A 66 10.47 23.83 -11.67
CA ALA A 66 9.51 24.61 -10.91
C ALA A 66 8.41 23.68 -10.40
N VAL A 67 8.40 23.43 -9.09
CA VAL A 67 7.33 22.71 -8.39
C VAL A 67 6.11 23.63 -8.33
N LEU A 68 5.12 23.38 -9.19
CA LEU A 68 3.80 23.99 -9.11
C LEU A 68 2.93 23.15 -8.16
N ILE A 69 2.78 23.61 -6.91
CA ILE A 69 1.82 23.04 -5.97
C ILE A 69 0.43 23.55 -6.35
N ILE A 70 -0.38 22.69 -7.00
CA ILE A 70 -1.81 22.95 -7.18
C ILE A 70 -2.53 22.41 -5.94
N ILE A 71 -2.93 23.32 -5.05
CA ILE A 71 -3.89 23.03 -3.98
C ILE A 71 -5.28 22.99 -4.64
N ILE A 72 -5.79 21.79 -4.93
CA ILE A 72 -7.20 21.60 -5.26
C ILE A 72 -7.94 21.35 -3.94
N ALA A 73 -8.52 22.42 -3.39
CA ALA A 73 -9.61 22.31 -2.44
C ALA A 73 -10.87 21.92 -3.23
N ALA A 74 -11.20 20.63 -3.25
CA ALA A 74 -12.48 20.16 -3.77
C ALA A 74 -13.48 20.04 -2.61
N SER A 75 -14.39 21.01 -2.60
CA SER A 75 -15.62 21.08 -1.82
C SER A 75 -16.47 19.84 -2.06
N SER A 76 -16.94 19.21 -0.98
CA SER A 76 -17.94 18.16 -1.00
C SER A 76 -19.35 18.75 -1.24
N SER A 77 -19.93 18.42 -2.38
CA SER A 77 -21.37 18.49 -2.70
C SER A 77 -21.63 17.25 -3.56
N GLY A 78 -22.51 16.30 -3.27
CA GLY A 78 -23.86 16.36 -2.72
C GLY A 78 -24.79 15.77 -3.80
N GLY A 79 -25.48 14.65 -3.50
CA GLY A 79 -26.46 13.96 -4.37
C GLY A 79 -25.86 13.17 -5.55
N ASP A 80 -26.38 12.05 -6.04
CA ASP A 80 -27.69 11.42 -5.87
C ASP A 80 -27.62 9.90 -6.14
N SER A 81 -28.48 9.19 -5.40
CA SER A 81 -29.22 7.95 -5.68
C SER A 81 -28.89 7.13 -6.95
N ASN A 82 -28.43 5.89 -6.78
CA ASN A 82 -28.87 4.80 -7.67
C ASN A 82 -28.86 3.42 -6.97
N SER A 83 -30.02 3.03 -6.48
CA SER A 83 -30.31 1.74 -5.88
C SER A 83 -30.55 0.68 -6.96
N THR A 84 -29.61 -0.25 -7.12
CA THR A 84 -29.84 -1.51 -7.86
C THR A 84 -30.07 -2.62 -6.85
N ALA A 85 -31.29 -3.13 -6.86
CA ALA A 85 -31.76 -4.23 -6.05
C ALA A 85 -31.01 -5.54 -6.40
N SER A 86 -30.51 -6.23 -5.37
CA SER A 86 -30.21 -7.66 -5.44
C SER A 86 -30.82 -8.33 -4.21
N SER A 87 -31.83 -9.14 -4.47
CA SER A 87 -32.61 -9.87 -3.48
C SER A 87 -31.82 -11.05 -2.93
N GLY A 88 -31.38 -10.95 -1.67
CA GLY A 88 -30.91 -12.07 -0.87
C GLY A 88 -31.90 -12.36 0.24
N THR A 89 -32.66 -13.44 0.08
CA THR A 89 -33.74 -13.90 0.96
C THR A 89 -33.19 -14.33 2.33
N LEU A 90 -33.59 -13.63 3.39
CA LEU A 90 -33.41 -14.04 4.79
C LEU A 90 -34.62 -14.90 5.25
N PRO A 91 -34.42 -15.86 6.18
CA PRO A 91 -35.50 -16.69 6.70
C PRO A 91 -36.48 -15.89 7.58
N PRO A 92 -37.75 -16.35 7.69
CA PRO A 92 -38.83 -15.59 8.31
C PRO A 92 -38.63 -15.38 9.82
N PRO A 93 -39.06 -14.24 10.38
CA PRO A 93 -39.17 -14.06 11.82
C PRO A 93 -40.27 -14.96 12.37
N ALA A 94 -39.94 -15.65 13.46
CA ALA A 94 -40.89 -16.40 14.26
C ALA A 94 -41.98 -15.44 14.78
N ASN A 95 -43.20 -15.66 14.29
CA ASN A 95 -44.48 -15.50 14.96
C ASN A 95 -44.43 -15.16 16.47
N THR A 96 -44.55 -13.86 16.78
CA THR A 96 -45.09 -13.41 18.06
C THR A 96 -46.54 -13.02 17.82
N GLU A 97 -47.44 -13.95 18.11
CA GLU A 97 -48.87 -13.65 18.13
C GLU A 97 -49.17 -12.58 19.18
N THR A 98 -49.81 -11.54 18.70
CA THR A 98 -50.66 -10.60 19.43
C THR A 98 -51.56 -11.32 20.42
N LEU A 99 -51.33 -11.07 21.71
CA LEU A 99 -52.27 -11.31 22.79
C LEU A 99 -52.71 -9.96 23.35
N ASP A 100 -53.33 -9.17 22.47
CA ASP A 100 -54.17 -8.04 22.84
C ASP A 100 -55.61 -8.54 22.99
N ASN A 101 -56.25 -8.09 24.07
CA ASN A 101 -57.65 -8.30 24.47
C ASN A 101 -58.00 -9.65 25.09
N ILE A 102 -58.11 -9.65 26.42
CA ILE A 102 -59.38 -9.75 27.16
C ILE A 102 -59.05 -9.34 28.61
N PHE A 103 -59.45 -8.12 29.00
CA PHE A 103 -60.19 -7.83 30.23
C PHE A 103 -60.34 -6.32 30.35
N ASN A 104 -61.40 -5.84 29.69
CA ASN A 104 -62.02 -4.57 29.96
C ASN A 104 -63.00 -4.82 31.10
N THR A 105 -62.58 -4.55 32.34
CA THR A 105 -63.48 -4.51 33.50
C THR A 105 -63.26 -3.17 34.20
N SER A 106 -64.18 -2.25 33.91
CA SER A 106 -64.35 -0.99 34.63
C SER A 106 -64.95 -1.28 35.99
N GLU A 107 -64.11 -1.53 36.99
CA GLU A 107 -64.49 -1.36 38.39
C GLU A 107 -63.53 -0.37 39.03
N ALA A 108 -64.10 0.58 39.76
CA ALA A 108 -63.38 1.59 40.51
C ALA A 108 -62.68 0.92 41.70
N GLU A 109 -61.58 0.21 41.43
CA GLU A 109 -60.74 -0.33 42.47
C GLU A 109 -59.91 0.80 43.07
N THR A 110 -60.22 1.07 44.34
CA THR A 110 -59.44 1.87 45.26
C THR A 110 -57.97 1.51 45.15
N ASN A 111 -57.19 2.49 44.68
CA ASN A 111 -55.76 2.54 44.50
C ASN A 111 -55.03 2.21 45.82
N SER A 112 -55.02 0.94 46.21
CA SER A 112 -54.32 0.43 47.39
C SER A 112 -52.84 0.33 47.02
N TYR A 113 -52.17 1.48 47.11
CA TYR A 113 -50.73 1.62 47.04
C TYR A 113 -50.11 0.73 48.12
N VAL A 114 -49.79 -0.52 47.78
CA VAL A 114 -48.91 -1.34 48.59
C VAL A 114 -47.53 -0.71 48.39
N PRO A 115 -46.96 -0.03 49.40
CA PRO A 115 -45.62 0.53 49.25
C PRO A 115 -44.69 -0.62 48.90
N VAL A 116 -44.13 -0.57 47.68
CA VAL A 116 -43.07 -1.49 47.27
C VAL A 116 -41.94 -1.22 48.24
N ALA A 117 -41.77 -2.10 49.23
CA ALA A 117 -40.68 -2.01 50.17
C ALA A 117 -39.39 -1.88 49.36
N GLU A 118 -38.68 -0.76 49.51
CA GLU A 118 -37.42 -0.51 48.82
C GLU A 118 -36.50 -1.70 49.11
N ARG A 119 -36.22 -2.50 48.09
CA ARG A 119 -35.27 -3.60 48.23
C ARG A 119 -33.91 -2.98 48.50
N THR A 120 -33.37 -3.25 49.68
CA THR A 120 -32.02 -2.86 50.05
C THR A 120 -31.05 -3.34 48.99
N LYS A 121 -30.41 -2.40 48.28
CA LYS A 121 -29.39 -2.73 47.28
C LYS A 121 -28.25 -3.47 47.96
N THR A 122 -27.79 -4.55 47.34
CA THR A 122 -26.58 -5.25 47.81
C THR A 122 -25.37 -4.33 47.68
N ALA A 123 -24.34 -4.54 48.51
CA ALA A 123 -23.09 -3.79 48.45
C ALA A 123 -22.49 -3.76 47.02
N ASN A 124 -22.56 -4.90 46.32
CA ASN A 124 -22.07 -5.01 44.95
C ASN A 124 -22.90 -4.20 43.95
N GLN A 125 -24.22 -4.15 44.12
CA GLN A 125 -25.09 -3.32 43.28
C GLN A 125 -24.81 -1.83 43.50
N GLN A 126 -24.55 -1.42 44.74
CA GLN A 126 -24.18 -0.04 45.05
C GLN A 126 -22.85 0.36 44.36
N CYS A 127 -21.83 -0.50 44.39
CA CYS A 127 -20.60 -0.25 43.65
C CYS A 127 -20.83 -0.12 42.14
N LYS A 128 -21.64 -1.00 41.55
CA LYS A 128 -21.95 -0.95 40.11
C LYS A 128 -22.75 0.28 39.71
N ASP A 129 -23.69 0.69 40.55
CA ASP A 129 -24.52 1.88 40.31
C ASP A 129 -23.67 3.16 40.37
N ASN A 130 -22.69 3.22 41.29
CA ASN A 130 -21.86 4.42 41.50
C ASN A 130 -20.65 4.51 40.55
N TYR A 131 -20.05 3.38 40.18
CA TYR A 131 -18.73 3.35 39.52
C TYR A 131 -18.71 2.54 38.20
N GLY A 132 -19.89 2.06 37.77
CA GLY A 132 -20.09 1.32 36.53
C GLY A 132 -20.06 -0.20 36.69
N VAL A 133 -20.49 -0.91 35.64
CA VAL A 133 -20.69 -2.38 35.65
C VAL A 133 -19.45 -3.20 36.01
N ASN A 134 -18.27 -2.60 35.88
CA ASN A 134 -16.97 -3.22 36.16
C ASN A 134 -16.45 -2.97 37.58
N ALA A 135 -17.23 -2.29 38.42
CA ALA A 135 -16.93 -2.18 39.84
C ALA A 135 -17.54 -3.35 40.62
N TYR A 136 -16.86 -3.74 41.69
CA TYR A 136 -17.33 -4.73 42.65
C TYR A 136 -17.06 -4.29 44.09
N SER A 137 -17.81 -4.83 45.05
CA SER A 137 -17.56 -4.58 46.48
C SER A 137 -16.55 -5.57 47.03
N THR A 138 -15.56 -5.06 47.78
CA THR A 138 -14.54 -5.88 48.45
C THR A 138 -15.06 -6.60 49.71
N GLY A 139 -16.29 -6.28 50.14
CA GLY A 139 -16.89 -6.77 51.38
C GLY A 139 -16.58 -5.91 52.62
N GLU A 140 -15.67 -4.94 52.51
CA GLU A 140 -15.35 -3.98 53.57
C GLU A 140 -16.30 -2.77 53.55
N LYS A 141 -16.38 -2.05 54.68
CA LYS A 141 -17.14 -0.80 54.79
C LYS A 141 -16.20 0.39 55.01
N ASN A 142 -16.48 1.49 54.34
CA ASN A 142 -15.76 2.74 54.51
C ASN A 142 -16.23 3.49 55.79
N ALA A 143 -15.61 4.65 56.08
CA ALA A 143 -15.93 5.46 57.26
C ALA A 143 -17.40 5.95 57.28
N ASP A 144 -18.03 6.08 56.11
CA ASP A 144 -19.42 6.49 55.95
C ASP A 144 -20.42 5.32 56.04
N GLY A 145 -19.92 4.10 56.28
CA GLY A 145 -20.72 2.87 56.36
C GLY A 145 -21.15 2.29 55.00
N GLY A 146 -20.74 2.90 53.89
CA GLY A 146 -20.92 2.38 52.53
C GLY A 146 -19.88 1.30 52.18
N PRO A 147 -20.10 0.52 51.10
CA PRO A 147 -19.15 -0.50 50.69
C PRO A 147 -17.85 0.11 50.14
N VAL A 148 -16.71 -0.52 50.45
CA VAL A 148 -15.47 -0.28 49.70
C VAL A 148 -15.61 -0.98 48.34
N CYS A 149 -15.36 -0.22 47.28
CA CYS A 149 -15.48 -0.68 45.91
C CYS A 149 -14.11 -0.77 45.26
N ASP A 150 -13.96 -1.72 44.33
CA ASP A 150 -12.76 -1.93 43.52
C ASP A 150 -13.14 -2.34 42.09
N CYS A 151 -12.18 -2.42 41.18
CA CYS A 151 -12.41 -2.69 39.76
C CYS A 151 -12.12 -4.16 39.41
N ASN A 152 -12.98 -4.76 38.58
CA ASN A 152 -12.78 -6.11 38.06
C ASN A 152 -11.45 -6.23 37.29
N ASP A 153 -10.94 -7.45 37.15
CA ASP A 153 -9.72 -7.74 36.38
C ASP A 153 -9.74 -7.11 34.98
N GLY A 154 -8.66 -6.39 34.65
CA GLY A 154 -8.54 -5.63 33.40
C GLY A 154 -9.12 -4.22 33.45
N TYR A 155 -9.62 -3.77 34.60
CA TYR A 155 -10.09 -2.40 34.83
C TYR A 155 -9.29 -1.73 35.95
N GLN A 156 -9.18 -0.41 35.87
CA GLN A 156 -8.57 0.43 36.90
C GLN A 156 -9.43 1.66 37.14
N TRP A 157 -9.27 2.29 38.30
CA TRP A 157 -9.84 3.60 38.56
C TRP A 157 -9.35 4.61 37.53
N ASN A 158 -10.26 5.41 36.99
CA ASN A 158 -9.87 6.63 36.31
C ASN A 158 -9.24 7.63 37.31
N ALA A 159 -8.59 8.68 36.80
CA ALA A 159 -7.89 9.65 37.64
C ALA A 159 -8.78 10.30 38.73
N GLY A 160 -10.09 10.40 38.48
CA GLY A 160 -11.06 10.94 39.44
C GLY A 160 -11.68 9.91 40.40
N GLN A 161 -11.33 8.62 40.30
CA GLN A 161 -11.97 7.52 41.03
C GLN A 161 -13.51 7.52 40.91
N THR A 162 -14.03 7.94 39.76
CA THR A 162 -15.48 8.00 39.48
C THR A 162 -15.96 6.82 38.64
N ALA A 163 -15.06 6.08 38.01
CA ALA A 163 -15.40 4.90 37.24
C ALA A 163 -14.23 3.92 37.12
N CYS A 164 -14.57 2.64 37.02
CA CYS A 164 -13.65 1.59 36.58
C CYS A 164 -13.55 1.59 35.05
N VAL A 165 -12.42 2.04 34.52
CA VAL A 165 -12.14 2.10 33.08
C VAL A 165 -11.20 0.97 32.67
N ALA A 166 -11.34 0.47 31.44
CA ALA A 166 -10.49 -0.60 30.96
C ALA A 166 -9.02 -0.16 31.00
N VAL A 167 -8.15 -0.98 31.59
CA VAL A 167 -6.71 -0.77 31.52
C VAL A 167 -6.31 -0.97 30.07
N PRO A 168 -5.70 0.03 29.40
CA PRO A 168 -5.19 -0.18 28.06
C PRO A 168 -4.23 -1.37 28.08
N LYS A 169 -4.52 -2.42 27.31
CA LYS A 169 -3.63 -3.56 27.21
C LYS A 169 -2.32 -3.06 26.59
N VAL A 170 -1.29 -2.93 27.41
CA VAL A 170 0.05 -2.55 26.94
C VAL A 170 0.52 -3.67 26.01
N LYS A 171 0.67 -3.33 24.74
CA LYS A 171 1.18 -4.28 23.75
C LYS A 171 2.64 -4.55 24.05
N THR A 172 3.01 -5.83 24.02
CA THR A 172 4.41 -6.24 24.05
C THR A 172 5.12 -5.74 22.78
N GLY A 173 6.45 -5.54 22.84
CA GLY A 173 7.23 -5.14 21.66
C GLY A 173 7.03 -6.11 20.48
N LEU A 174 6.84 -7.40 20.75
CA LEU A 174 6.53 -8.40 19.72
C LEU A 174 5.15 -8.20 19.09
N GLU A 175 4.12 -7.90 19.87
CA GLU A 175 2.78 -7.58 19.33
C GLU A 175 2.85 -6.36 18.42
N ILE A 176 3.57 -5.30 18.83
CA ILE A 176 3.76 -4.10 18.01
C ILE A 176 4.50 -4.44 16.70
N CYS A 177 5.60 -5.19 16.78
CA CYS A 177 6.34 -5.61 15.59
C CYS A 177 5.49 -6.44 14.62
N LYS A 178 4.65 -7.34 15.15
CA LYS A 178 3.77 -8.18 14.33
C LYS A 178 2.62 -7.42 13.69
N GLU A 179 2.10 -6.40 14.36
CA GLU A 179 1.09 -5.52 13.77
C GLU A 179 1.68 -4.65 12.65
N ARG A 180 2.93 -4.19 12.80
CA ARG A 180 3.59 -3.32 11.82
C ARG A 180 4.14 -4.11 10.63
N ASN A 181 4.86 -5.18 10.89
CA ASN A 181 5.67 -5.91 9.90
C ASN A 181 5.15 -7.34 9.67
N GLY A 182 3.98 -7.70 10.20
CA GLY A 182 3.30 -8.96 9.91
C GLY A 182 3.72 -10.12 10.80
N ALA A 183 3.09 -11.27 10.61
CA ALA A 183 3.17 -12.41 11.53
C ALA A 183 4.59 -12.97 11.74
N PHE A 184 5.48 -12.79 10.75
CA PHE A 184 6.87 -13.25 10.79
C PHE A 184 7.85 -12.21 11.35
N ALA A 185 7.34 -11.11 11.89
CA ALA A 185 8.17 -10.14 12.59
C ALA A 185 8.69 -10.70 13.93
N THR A 186 9.92 -10.33 14.26
CA THR A 186 10.58 -10.61 15.52
C THR A 186 10.86 -9.30 16.26
N TYR A 187 11.04 -9.38 17.57
CA TYR A 187 11.39 -8.24 18.42
C TYR A 187 12.67 -8.55 19.19
N ASP A 188 13.65 -7.67 19.08
CA ASP A 188 14.87 -7.70 19.87
C ASP A 188 14.77 -6.69 21.02
N SER A 189 14.61 -7.20 22.24
CA SER A 189 14.52 -6.37 23.45
C SER A 189 15.82 -5.69 23.85
N ALA A 190 16.98 -6.19 23.42
CA ALA A 190 18.27 -5.58 23.75
C ALA A 190 18.45 -4.25 23.03
N SER A 191 17.92 -4.16 21.81
CA SER A 191 18.02 -2.98 20.97
C SER A 191 16.70 -2.32 20.62
N ASN A 192 15.60 -2.81 21.20
CA ASN A 192 14.26 -2.29 21.04
C ASN A 192 13.88 -2.09 19.55
N SER A 193 14.08 -3.13 18.74
CA SER A 193 13.88 -3.05 17.30
C SER A 193 13.12 -4.26 16.75
N CYS A 194 12.45 -4.06 15.62
CA CYS A 194 11.79 -5.13 14.89
C CYS A 194 12.73 -5.72 13.83
N GLY A 195 12.75 -7.04 13.74
CA GLY A 195 13.39 -7.78 12.66
C GLY A 195 12.40 -8.72 11.98
N CYS A 196 12.90 -9.55 11.06
CA CYS A 196 12.15 -10.67 10.51
C CYS A 196 12.70 -11.99 11.07
N ALA A 197 11.83 -12.99 11.16
CA ALA A 197 12.23 -14.35 11.51
C ALA A 197 13.20 -14.91 10.47
N SER A 198 14.00 -15.91 10.86
CA SER A 198 14.97 -16.54 9.94
C SER A 198 14.27 -17.07 8.68
N GLY A 199 14.80 -16.71 7.50
CA GLY A 199 14.21 -17.04 6.20
C GLY A 199 13.16 -16.04 5.67
N TYR A 200 12.82 -15.03 6.47
CA TYR A 200 11.92 -13.93 6.10
C TYR A 200 12.68 -12.62 6.02
N TYR A 201 12.17 -11.72 5.19
CA TYR A 201 12.80 -10.46 4.84
C TYR A 201 11.75 -9.36 4.74
N LEU A 202 12.12 -8.15 5.10
CA LEU A 202 11.22 -7.00 4.98
C LEU A 202 11.03 -6.69 3.50
N GLY A 203 9.80 -6.85 3.02
CA GLY A 203 9.43 -6.55 1.64
C GLY A 203 9.43 -5.03 1.39
N GLU A 204 10.04 -4.60 0.28
CA GLU A 204 10.20 -3.17 -0.03
C GLU A 204 8.85 -2.46 -0.25
N THR A 205 7.87 -3.10 -0.88
CA THR A 205 6.55 -2.50 -1.13
C THR A 205 5.56 -2.78 0.00
N SER A 206 5.52 -4.01 0.51
CA SER A 206 4.54 -4.38 1.55
C SER A 206 4.89 -3.82 2.93
N GLN A 207 6.16 -3.51 3.19
CA GLN A 207 6.67 -3.23 4.54
C GLN A 207 6.34 -4.35 5.54
N GLN A 208 6.13 -5.59 5.04
CA GLN A 208 5.88 -6.78 5.83
C GLN A 208 7.07 -7.76 5.73
N CYS A 209 7.29 -8.55 6.76
CA CYS A 209 8.19 -9.70 6.71
C CYS A 209 7.56 -10.79 5.84
N VAL A 210 8.10 -10.95 4.63
CA VAL A 210 7.66 -11.92 3.62
C VAL A 210 8.77 -12.93 3.34
N SER A 211 8.47 -13.98 2.57
CA SER A 211 9.49 -14.98 2.22
C SER A 211 10.62 -14.35 1.39
N TYR A 212 11.77 -15.01 1.32
CA TYR A 212 12.90 -14.50 0.55
C TYR A 212 12.58 -14.25 -0.94
N THR A 213 11.79 -15.14 -1.55
CA THR A 213 11.37 -15.00 -2.95
C THR A 213 10.45 -13.79 -3.12
N ASP A 214 9.47 -13.64 -2.23
CA ASP A 214 8.52 -12.51 -2.29
C ASP A 214 9.24 -11.17 -2.05
N ALA A 215 10.22 -11.13 -1.15
CA ALA A 215 11.00 -9.92 -0.92
C ALA A 215 11.81 -9.52 -2.15
N ARG A 216 12.35 -10.50 -2.90
CA ARG A 216 13.05 -10.26 -4.17
C ARG A 216 12.09 -9.82 -5.27
N ASP A 217 10.92 -10.43 -5.36
CA ASP A 217 9.86 -9.99 -6.30
C ASP A 217 9.44 -8.55 -6.02
N GLN A 218 9.20 -8.21 -4.75
CA GLN A 218 8.86 -6.84 -4.35
C GLN A 218 9.99 -5.84 -4.64
N SER A 219 11.26 -6.24 -4.46
CA SER A 219 12.41 -5.42 -4.83
C SER A 219 12.45 -5.15 -6.34
N CYS A 220 12.17 -6.16 -7.17
CA CYS A 220 12.06 -5.98 -8.62
C CYS A 220 10.91 -5.04 -8.99
N ALA A 221 9.72 -5.27 -8.45
CA ALA A 221 8.54 -4.45 -8.74
C ALA A 221 8.68 -2.99 -8.26
N ALA A 222 9.45 -2.75 -7.19
CA ALA A 222 9.74 -1.41 -6.68
C ALA A 222 10.68 -0.62 -7.62
N GLU A 223 11.69 -1.29 -8.21
CA GLU A 223 12.62 -0.66 -9.15
C GLU A 223 12.01 -0.54 -10.55
N TRP A 224 11.26 -1.56 -11.00
CA TRP A 224 10.64 -1.63 -12.31
C TRP A 224 9.20 -2.18 -12.22
N PRO A 225 8.17 -1.33 -12.35
CA PRO A 225 6.78 -1.76 -12.28
C PRO A 225 6.44 -2.88 -13.27
N GLY A 226 5.72 -3.90 -12.81
CA GLY A 226 5.31 -5.06 -13.63
C GLY A 226 6.38 -6.14 -13.83
N THR A 227 7.51 -6.04 -13.13
CA THR A 227 8.55 -7.09 -13.12
C THR A 227 8.46 -8.00 -11.92
N SER A 228 9.00 -9.20 -12.06
CA SER A 228 9.23 -10.18 -11.01
C SER A 228 10.70 -10.62 -10.99
N PHE A 229 11.12 -11.25 -9.90
CA PHE A 229 12.44 -11.85 -9.77
C PHE A 229 12.60 -13.00 -10.76
N LEU A 230 13.65 -12.93 -11.58
CA LEU A 230 14.02 -14.02 -12.48
C LEU A 230 15.13 -14.87 -11.87
N LYS A 231 16.24 -14.23 -11.49
CA LYS A 231 17.41 -14.91 -10.93
C LYS A 231 18.30 -13.95 -10.15
N TYR A 232 19.20 -14.50 -9.34
CA TYR A 232 20.20 -13.72 -8.63
C TYR A 232 21.54 -13.80 -9.35
N ASP A 233 22.15 -12.65 -9.61
CA ASP A 233 23.51 -12.59 -10.10
C ASP A 233 24.49 -12.51 -8.93
N SER A 234 25.19 -13.61 -8.66
CA SER A 234 26.18 -13.68 -7.58
C SER A 234 27.45 -12.87 -7.85
N SER A 235 27.73 -12.52 -9.12
CA SER A 235 28.91 -11.73 -9.47
C SER A 235 28.72 -10.26 -9.14
N THR A 236 27.52 -9.73 -9.37
CA THR A 236 27.18 -8.32 -9.09
C THR A 236 26.46 -8.12 -7.76
N GLY A 237 25.97 -9.21 -7.15
CA GLY A 237 25.15 -9.16 -5.94
C GLY A 237 23.78 -8.52 -6.17
N LYS A 238 23.23 -8.66 -7.39
CA LYS A 238 21.96 -8.00 -7.78
C LYS A 238 20.89 -9.02 -8.18
N ASN A 239 19.64 -8.66 -7.90
CA ASN A 239 18.50 -9.34 -8.48
C ASN A 239 18.43 -9.00 -9.96
N ILE A 240 18.30 -10.02 -10.81
CA ILE A 240 17.93 -9.88 -12.21
C ILE A 240 16.42 -10.04 -12.25
N CYS A 241 15.76 -8.99 -12.69
CA CYS A 241 14.30 -8.90 -12.80
C CYS A 241 13.88 -9.06 -14.27
N ASP A 242 12.71 -9.63 -14.47
CA ASP A 242 12.10 -9.75 -15.80
C ASP A 242 10.60 -9.52 -15.74
N CYS A 243 9.95 -9.35 -16.89
CA CYS A 243 8.51 -9.15 -16.92
C CYS A 243 7.76 -10.40 -16.44
N GLU A 244 6.66 -10.17 -15.73
CA GLU A 244 5.70 -11.24 -15.45
C GLU A 244 5.19 -11.89 -16.74
N VAL A 245 4.72 -13.13 -16.62
CA VAL A 245 4.21 -13.90 -17.77
C VAL A 245 3.10 -13.13 -18.49
N GLY A 246 3.27 -12.88 -19.78
CA GLY A 246 2.32 -12.12 -20.60
C GLY A 246 2.56 -10.60 -20.64
N SER A 247 3.57 -10.11 -19.93
CA SER A 247 4.05 -8.73 -19.98
C SER A 247 5.35 -8.61 -20.76
N TYR A 248 5.66 -7.40 -21.23
CA TYR A 248 6.83 -7.10 -22.05
C TYR A 248 7.48 -5.80 -21.60
N TRP A 249 8.81 -5.71 -21.74
CA TRP A 249 9.54 -4.49 -21.44
C TRP A 249 9.12 -3.38 -22.41
N ASN A 250 9.04 -2.15 -21.91
CA ASN A 250 9.06 -0.96 -22.78
C ASN A 250 10.44 -0.75 -23.41
N ASN A 251 10.48 0.18 -24.37
CA ASN A 251 11.68 0.46 -25.15
C ASN A 251 12.84 0.97 -24.30
N GLU A 252 12.53 1.65 -23.20
CA GLU A 252 13.49 2.17 -22.22
C GLU A 252 13.89 1.15 -21.15
N ARG A 253 13.24 -0.03 -21.10
CA ARG A 253 13.38 -1.05 -20.04
C ARG A 253 13.22 -0.48 -18.62
N THR A 254 12.26 0.39 -18.44
CA THR A 254 11.92 0.99 -17.14
C THR A 254 10.66 0.40 -16.52
N ALA A 255 9.84 -0.31 -17.29
CA ALA A 255 8.65 -1.01 -16.80
C ALA A 255 8.22 -2.12 -17.76
N CYS A 256 7.39 -3.04 -17.25
CA CYS A 256 6.73 -4.07 -18.02
C CYS A 256 5.24 -3.78 -18.16
N TYR A 257 4.71 -3.97 -19.36
CA TYR A 257 3.30 -3.77 -19.64
C TYR A 257 2.72 -4.99 -20.38
N THR A 258 1.44 -5.23 -20.17
CA THR A 258 0.69 -6.21 -20.95
C THR A 258 0.57 -5.76 -22.41
N LEU A 259 0.29 -6.71 -23.31
CA LEU A 259 0.02 -6.40 -24.72
C LEU A 259 -1.11 -5.38 -24.90
N SER A 260 -2.19 -5.50 -24.13
CA SER A 260 -3.32 -4.57 -24.20
C SER A 260 -2.93 -3.16 -23.76
N SER A 261 -2.14 -3.02 -22.69
CA SER A 261 -1.61 -1.74 -22.24
C SER A 261 -0.68 -1.10 -23.28
N PHE A 262 0.17 -1.88 -23.96
CA PHE A 262 0.98 -1.38 -25.07
C PHE A 262 0.16 -0.91 -26.24
N ASN A 263 -0.81 -1.71 -26.68
CA ASN A 263 -1.73 -1.32 -27.76
C ASN A 263 -2.44 -0.01 -27.40
N GLN A 264 -2.91 0.12 -26.16
CA GLN A 264 -3.56 1.35 -25.71
C GLN A 264 -2.61 2.55 -25.70
N SER A 265 -1.35 2.35 -25.28
CA SER A 265 -0.32 3.40 -25.38
C SER A 265 -0.11 3.84 -26.83
N CYS A 266 0.00 2.88 -27.76
CA CYS A 266 0.13 3.16 -29.18
C CYS A 266 -1.07 3.93 -29.75
N VAL A 267 -2.30 3.58 -29.33
CA VAL A 267 -3.52 4.32 -29.68
C VAL A 267 -3.53 5.72 -29.09
N ASN A 268 -3.07 5.89 -27.84
CA ASN A 268 -3.00 7.21 -27.21
C ASN A 268 -1.96 8.12 -27.90
N THR A 269 -0.85 7.56 -28.38
CA THR A 269 0.22 8.32 -29.04
C THR A 269 -0.07 8.60 -30.51
N PHE A 270 -0.56 7.62 -31.26
CA PHE A 270 -0.70 7.69 -32.72
C PHE A 270 -2.15 7.59 -33.21
N GLY A 271 -3.13 7.57 -32.30
CA GLY A 271 -4.55 7.52 -32.64
C GLY A 271 -5.09 6.14 -32.99
N THR A 272 -6.37 6.10 -33.33
CA THR A 272 -7.09 4.88 -33.72
C THR A 272 -6.41 4.18 -34.89
N GLY A 273 -6.33 2.84 -34.82
CA GLY A 273 -5.66 2.02 -35.83
C GLY A 273 -4.18 1.77 -35.52
N SER A 274 -3.60 2.46 -34.55
CA SER A 274 -2.28 2.12 -34.02
C SER A 274 -2.32 0.85 -33.17
N ILE A 275 -1.31 -0.01 -33.33
CA ILE A 275 -1.14 -1.28 -32.61
C ILE A 275 0.32 -1.45 -32.19
N SER A 276 0.59 -2.32 -31.22
CA SER A 276 1.95 -2.71 -30.87
C SER A 276 2.39 -3.93 -31.69
N THR A 277 3.52 -3.80 -32.38
CA THR A 277 4.21 -4.89 -33.07
C THR A 277 5.57 -5.16 -32.43
N THR A 278 6.31 -6.13 -32.95
CA THR A 278 7.68 -6.44 -32.49
C THR A 278 8.65 -6.28 -33.65
N GLU A 279 9.62 -5.38 -33.48
CA GLU A 279 10.70 -5.12 -34.43
C GLU A 279 12.04 -5.28 -33.70
N ASN A 280 12.93 -6.15 -34.20
CA ASN A 280 14.23 -6.44 -33.60
C ASN A 280 14.16 -6.79 -32.09
N GLY A 281 13.12 -7.54 -31.69
CA GLY A 281 12.89 -7.93 -30.30
C GLY A 281 12.40 -6.81 -29.37
N LYS A 282 12.05 -5.64 -29.91
CA LYS A 282 11.48 -4.51 -29.17
C LYS A 282 10.04 -4.24 -29.60
N ARG A 283 9.22 -3.79 -28.65
CA ARG A 283 7.83 -3.41 -28.89
C ARG A 283 7.79 -2.01 -29.50
N VAL A 284 7.39 -1.91 -30.76
CA VAL A 284 7.20 -0.62 -31.44
C VAL A 284 5.71 -0.41 -31.73
N CYS A 285 5.30 0.84 -31.90
CA CYS A 285 3.96 1.15 -32.38
C CYS A 285 3.97 1.18 -33.90
N ASP A 286 2.97 0.56 -34.50
CA ASP A 286 2.77 0.46 -35.93
C ASP A 286 1.29 0.65 -36.27
N CYS A 287 0.97 0.84 -37.54
CA CYS A 287 -0.41 0.95 -37.98
C CYS A 287 -0.96 -0.44 -38.34
N GLY A 288 -2.12 -0.76 -37.77
CA GLY A 288 -2.85 -1.99 -38.04
C GLY A 288 -3.44 -2.03 -39.45
N TYR A 289 -4.04 -3.16 -39.81
CA TYR A 289 -4.61 -3.36 -41.13
C TYR A 289 -5.61 -2.27 -41.53
N GLY A 290 -5.42 -1.68 -42.72
CA GLY A 290 -6.25 -0.59 -43.24
C GLY A 290 -5.85 0.81 -42.77
N TYR A 291 -4.75 0.92 -42.04
CA TYR A 291 -4.14 2.16 -41.60
C TYR A 291 -2.69 2.25 -42.08
N ASP A 292 -2.18 3.46 -42.22
CA ASP A 292 -0.76 3.73 -42.38
C ASP A 292 -0.38 5.01 -41.63
N PHE A 293 0.91 5.21 -41.36
CA PHE A 293 1.37 6.44 -40.75
C PHE A 293 1.17 7.61 -41.71
N ASN A 294 0.73 8.74 -41.17
CA ASN A 294 0.84 9.99 -41.88
C ASN A 294 2.31 10.34 -42.15
N PRO A 295 2.60 11.29 -43.05
CA PRO A 295 3.98 11.50 -43.47
C PRO A 295 4.89 12.06 -42.37
N GLN A 296 4.32 12.70 -41.35
CA GLN A 296 4.99 13.13 -40.13
C GLN A 296 5.21 11.99 -39.11
N ARG A 297 4.68 10.79 -39.38
CA ARG A 297 4.68 9.61 -38.50
C ARG A 297 4.21 9.89 -37.08
N ASN A 298 3.22 10.76 -36.93
CA ASN A 298 2.64 11.11 -35.63
C ASN A 298 1.18 10.67 -35.49
N ALA A 299 0.57 10.10 -36.54
CA ALA A 299 -0.75 9.48 -36.46
C ALA A 299 -0.89 8.33 -37.45
N CYS A 300 -1.62 7.29 -37.07
CA CYS A 300 -2.17 6.29 -37.99
C CYS A 300 -3.45 6.85 -38.61
N VAL A 301 -3.53 6.83 -39.94
CA VAL A 301 -4.68 7.31 -40.71
C VAL A 301 -5.18 6.21 -41.64
N THR A 302 -6.48 6.19 -41.92
CA THR A 302 -7.07 5.15 -42.77
C THR A 302 -6.53 5.24 -44.20
N THR A 303 -6.28 4.10 -44.85
CA THR A 303 -5.86 4.09 -46.27
C THR A 303 -6.85 4.82 -47.18
N ALA A 304 -8.14 4.83 -46.83
CA ALA A 304 -9.16 5.61 -47.54
C ALA A 304 -8.89 7.13 -47.49
N SER A 305 -8.50 7.65 -46.32
CA SER A 305 -8.12 9.06 -46.19
C SER A 305 -6.84 9.40 -46.96
N ILE A 306 -5.88 8.47 -47.02
CA ILE A 306 -4.66 8.63 -47.81
C ILE A 306 -4.97 8.64 -49.32
N ASN A 307 -5.84 7.74 -49.78
CA ASN A 307 -6.28 7.71 -51.18
C ASN A 307 -6.94 9.03 -51.60
N ALA A 308 -7.75 9.65 -50.73
CA ALA A 308 -8.33 10.97 -51.01
C ALA A 308 -7.27 12.08 -51.17
N ILE A 309 -6.17 11.99 -50.41
CA ILE A 309 -5.01 12.90 -50.57
C ILE A 309 -4.31 12.64 -51.91
N CYS A 310 -4.06 11.37 -52.27
CA CYS A 310 -3.47 11.01 -53.56
C CYS A 310 -4.31 11.49 -54.75
N GLU A 311 -5.64 11.32 -54.70
CA GLU A 311 -6.54 11.77 -55.76
C GLU A 311 -6.54 13.30 -55.93
N ARG A 312 -6.35 14.04 -54.83
CA ARG A 312 -6.25 15.51 -54.83
C ARG A 312 -4.90 15.99 -55.36
N ASP A 313 -3.80 15.37 -54.92
CA ASP A 313 -2.44 15.87 -55.14
C ASP A 313 -1.83 15.39 -56.46
N VAL A 314 -2.18 14.17 -56.92
CA VAL A 314 -1.64 13.58 -58.17
C VAL A 314 -2.70 13.54 -59.28
N GLY A 315 -3.96 13.32 -58.93
CA GLY A 315 -5.09 13.33 -59.88
C GLY A 315 -6.09 12.21 -59.62
N ARG A 316 -7.30 12.35 -60.17
CA ARG A 316 -8.38 11.36 -60.01
C ARG A 316 -7.90 9.94 -60.37
N ASN A 317 -8.32 8.94 -59.60
CA ASN A 317 -7.90 7.53 -59.69
C ASN A 317 -6.47 7.22 -59.19
N SER A 318 -5.70 8.20 -58.71
CA SER A 318 -4.42 7.92 -58.03
C SER A 318 -4.66 7.14 -56.73
N ARG A 319 -3.84 6.13 -56.44
CA ARG A 319 -3.95 5.27 -55.25
C ARG A 319 -2.69 5.33 -54.40
N TYR A 320 -2.84 5.06 -53.11
CA TYR A 320 -1.73 4.92 -52.19
C TYR A 320 -0.85 3.70 -52.55
N ALA A 321 0.46 3.92 -52.64
CA ALA A 321 1.46 2.90 -52.97
C ALA A 321 2.54 2.72 -51.88
N GLY A 322 2.40 3.38 -50.72
CA GLY A 322 3.36 3.34 -49.62
C GLY A 322 3.81 4.74 -49.19
N SER A 323 4.48 4.87 -48.06
CA SER A 323 5.05 6.11 -47.57
C SER A 323 6.53 6.21 -47.96
N SER A 324 7.01 7.43 -48.24
CA SER A 324 8.42 7.71 -48.51
C SER A 324 9.07 8.39 -47.31
N SER A 325 10.39 8.21 -47.17
CA SER A 325 11.20 8.85 -46.13
C SER A 325 11.25 10.38 -46.22
N ASP A 326 10.79 10.97 -47.32
CA ASP A 326 10.72 12.42 -47.52
C ASP A 326 9.48 13.08 -46.87
N GLY A 327 8.68 12.31 -46.13
CA GLY A 327 7.46 12.83 -45.52
C GLY A 327 6.38 13.11 -46.56
N LYS A 328 6.30 12.29 -47.61
CA LYS A 328 5.17 12.25 -48.54
C LYS A 328 4.63 10.84 -48.73
N TYR A 329 3.37 10.75 -49.12
CA TYR A 329 2.80 9.51 -49.61
C TYR A 329 3.25 9.27 -51.05
N ASN A 330 3.68 8.05 -51.35
CA ASN A 330 3.85 7.59 -52.71
C ASN A 330 2.47 7.26 -53.26
N CYS A 331 2.06 7.95 -54.32
CA CYS A 331 0.81 7.72 -55.00
C CYS A 331 1.09 7.16 -56.40
N THR A 332 0.25 6.25 -56.88
CA THR A 332 0.30 5.79 -58.28
C THR A 332 -0.10 6.90 -59.23
N GLU A 333 0.36 6.83 -60.48
CA GLU A 333 -0.13 7.71 -61.53
C GLU A 333 -1.64 7.49 -61.78
N PRO A 334 -2.36 8.51 -62.27
CA PRO A 334 -3.76 8.38 -62.67
C PRO A 334 -3.92 7.35 -63.80
N TYR A 335 -4.95 6.52 -63.73
CA TYR A 335 -5.34 5.58 -64.80
C TYR A 335 -6.78 5.82 -65.25
#